data_AF-A0A2X3P123-F1
#
_entry.id   AF-A0A2X3P123-F1
#
_cell.length_a   1.000
_cell.length_b   1.000
_cell.length_c   1.000
_cell.angle_alpha   90.00
_cell.angle_beta   90.00
_cell.angle_gamma   90.00
#
_symmetry.space_group_name_H-M   'P 1'
#
loop_
_entity.id
_entity.type
_entity.pdbx_description
1 polymer ?
#
loop_
_entity_poly.entity_id
_entity_poly.type
_entity_poly.pdbx_seq_one_letter_code
_entity_poly.pdbx_strand_id
1 'polypeptide(L)' 'MVITKQNIKEILHCRDVYAQKMIDFANGDQEKLKKLIDDKLKEKEERSAIVEY' A
#
# COMPACT_ATOMS: atom_id res chain seq x y z
N MET A 1 12.64 11.53 -1.64
CA MET A 1 11.28 11.95 -1.28
C MET A 1 10.77 10.96 -0.23
N VAL A 2 10.31 11.41 0.93
CA VAL A 2 9.82 10.52 2.00
C VAL A 2 8.36 10.20 1.73
N ILE A 3 7.99 8.93 1.74
CA ILE A 3 6.59 8.51 1.57
C ILE A 3 5.87 8.79 2.88
N THR A 4 4.88 9.68 2.83
CA THR A 4 4.06 10.01 4.00
C THR A 4 2.82 9.12 4.06
N LYS A 5 2.23 9.02 5.25
CA LYS A 5 0.95 8.33 5.47
C LYS A 5 -0.17 8.84 4.56
N GLN A 6 -0.20 10.14 4.29
CA GLN A 6 -1.17 10.74 3.40
C GLN A 6 -0.98 10.28 1.95
N ASN A 7 0.27 10.15 1.49
CA ASN A 7 0.54 9.59 0.15
C ASN A 7 0.03 8.16 0.02
N ILE A 8 0.23 7.31 1.03
CA ILE A 8 -0.26 5.91 1.01
C ILE A 8 -1.78 5.86 0.95
N LYS A 9 -2.48 6.75 1.69
CA LYS A 9 -3.93 6.83 1.67
C LYS A 9 -4.47 7.23 0.30
N GLU A 10 -3.84 8.20 -0.35
CA GLU A 10 -4.22 8.69 -1.68
C GLU A 10 -3.94 7.64 -2.75
N ILE A 11 -2.77 7.01 -2.73
CA ILE A 11 -2.36 6.01 -3.71
C ILE A 11 -3.22 4.74 -3.62
N LEU A 12 -3.42 4.21 -2.40
CA LEU A 12 -4.11 2.94 -2.22
C LEU A 12 -5.61 3.08 -1.93
N HIS A 13 -6.12 4.32 -1.83
CA HIS A 13 -7.49 4.61 -1.38
C HIS A 13 -7.84 3.84 -0.11
N CYS A 14 -6.95 3.88 0.89
CA CYS A 14 -7.03 3.06 2.10
C CYS A 14 -7.33 3.90 3.36
N ARG A 15 -7.75 3.22 4.43
CA ARG A 15 -7.97 3.86 5.73
C ARG A 15 -6.65 4.19 6.41
N ASP A 16 -6.70 5.18 7.28
CA ASP A 16 -5.56 5.68 8.05
C ASP A 16 -4.79 4.58 8.81
N VAL A 17 -5.52 3.64 9.42
CA VAL A 17 -4.95 2.48 10.12
C VAL A 17 -4.16 1.54 9.20
N TYR A 18 -4.57 1.41 7.94
CA TYR A 18 -3.87 0.57 6.98
C TYR A 18 -2.59 1.24 6.51
N ALA A 19 -2.65 2.54 6.21
CA ALA A 19 -1.47 3.32 5.86
C ALA A 19 -0.43 3.34 7.00
N GLN A 20 -0.86 3.43 8.26
CA GLN A 20 0.05 3.34 9.40
C GLN A 20 0.75 1.99 9.46
N LYS A 21 -0.01 0.89 9.32
CA LYS A 21 0.57 -0.47 9.32
C LYS A 21 1.61 -0.69 8.23
N MET A 22 1.43 -0.09 7.05
CA MET A 22 2.42 -0.17 5.97
C MET A 22 3.73 0.53 6.34
N ILE A 23 3.64 1.70 6.98
CA ILE A 23 4.81 2.43 7.49
C ILE A 23 5.50 1.63 8.58
N ASP A 24 4.75 1.11 9.54
CA ASP A 24 5.27 0.31 10.65
C ASP A 24 5.96 -0.96 10.13
N PHE A 25 5.38 -1.62 9.14
CA PHE A 25 5.96 -2.81 8.48
C PHE A 25 7.27 -2.50 7.73
N ALA A 26 7.36 -1.31 7.15
CA ALA A 26 8.56 -0.84 6.48
C ALA A 26 9.70 -0.49 7.46
N ASN A 27 9.38 -0.22 8.73
CA ASN A 27 10.36 0.03 9.80
C ASN A 27 11.43 1.08 9.42
N GLY A 28 11.01 2.17 8.78
CA GLY A 28 11.88 3.25 8.32
C GLY A 28 12.53 3.02 6.94
N ASP A 29 12.48 1.81 6.39
CA ASP A 29 13.00 1.49 5.05
C ASP A 29 12.04 1.99 3.96
N GLN A 30 12.44 3.06 3.28
CA GLN A 30 11.63 3.68 2.22
C GLN A 30 11.54 2.83 0.94
N GLU A 31 12.56 2.04 0.61
CA GLU A 31 12.51 1.16 -0.56
C GLU A 31 11.55 0.00 -0.31
N LYS A 32 11.58 -0.57 0.90
CA LYS A 32 10.61 -1.58 1.33
C LYS A 32 9.19 -1.03 1.33
N LEU A 33 8.99 0.20 1.81
CA LEU A 33 7.68 0.85 1.79
C LEU A 33 7.17 1.07 0.36
N LYS A 34 8.04 1.57 -0.52
CA LYS A 34 7.71 1.78 -1.94
C LYS A 34 7.32 0.46 -2.61
N LYS A 35 8.14 -0.57 -2.45
CA LYS A 35 7.87 -1.90 -3.00
C LYS A 35 6.54 -2.46 -2.51
N LEU A 36 6.24 -2.31 -1.21
CA LEU A 36 4.98 -2.76 -0.63
C LEU A 36 3.77 -2.04 -1.22
N ILE A 37 3.88 -0.74 -1.54
CA ILE A 37 2.82 0.02 -2.20
C ILE A 37 2.64 -0.46 -3.65
N ASP A 38 3.75 -0.61 -4.40
CA ASP A 38 3.73 -1.07 -5.79
C ASP A 38 3.11 -2.48 -5.89
N ASP A 39 3.49 -3.40 -4.99
CA ASP A 39 2.93 -4.76 -4.92
C ASP A 39 1.41 -4.73 -4.65
N LYS A 40 0.93 -3.83 -3.78
CA LYS A 40 -0.50 -3.70 -3.46
C LYS A 40 -1.31 -3.01 -4.55
N LEU A 41 -0.71 -2.11 -5.32
CA LEU A 41 -1.34 -1.56 -6.52
C LEU A 41 -1.53 -2.64 -7.57
N LYS A 42 -0.47 -3.42 -7.84
CA LYS A 42 -0.52 -4.52 -8.80
C LYS A 42 -1.55 -5.57 -8.40
N GLU A 43 -1.61 -5.95 -7.12
CA GLU A 43 -2.64 -6.88 -6.63
C GLU A 43 -4.06 -6.33 -6.88
N LYS A 44 -4.29 -5.02 -6.71
CA LYS A 44 -5.59 -4.40 -6.98
C LYS A 44 -5.95 -4.40 -8.47
N GLU A 45 -4.97 -4.26 -9.35
CA GLU A 45 -5.18 -4.29 -10.81
C GLU A 45 -5.45 -5.71 -11.32
N GLU A 46 -4.72 -6.71 -10.81
CA GLU A 46 -4.82 -8.08 -11.27
C GLU A 46 -6.02 -8.83 -10.67
N ARG A 47 -6.46 -8.44 -9.47
CA ARG A 47 -7.50 -9.17 -8.75
C ARG A 47 -8.89 -8.79 -9.25
N SER A 48 -9.54 -9.76 -9.91
CA SER A 48 -10.95 -9.67 -10.26
C SER A 48 -11.81 -9.41 -9.01
N ALA A 49 -12.76 -8.47 -9.13
CA ALA A 49 -13.63 -8.10 -8.02
C ALA A 49 -14.50 -9.28 -7.52
N ILE A 50 -14.81 -10.22 -8.40
CA ILE A 50 -15.57 -11.43 -8.13
C ILE A 50 -14.79 -12.60 -8.74
N VAL A 51 -14.59 -13.66 -7.96
CA VAL A 51 -14.03 -14.94 -8.41
C VAL A 51 -15.12 -15.99 -8.13
N GLU A 52 -15.70 -16.56 -9.19
CA GLU A 52 -16.61 -17.71 -9.07
C GLU A 52 -15.78 -19.00 -9.12
N TYR A 53 -16.01 -19.90 -8.16
CA TYR A 53 -15.30 -21.17 -7.99
C TYR A 53 -16.19 -22.37 -8.34
#